data_AF-A0A926AKD4-F1
#
_entry.id   AF-A0A926AKD4-F1
#
_cell.length_a   1.000
_cell.length_b   1.000
_cell.length_c   1.000
_cell.angle_alpha   90.00
_cell.angle_beta   90.00
_cell.angle_gamma   90.00
#
_symmetry.space_group_name_H-M   'P 1'
#
loop_
_entity.id
_entity.type
_entity.pdbx_description
1 polymer ?
#
loop_
_entity_poly.entity_id
_entity_poly.type
_entity_poly.pdbx_seq_one_letter_code
_entity_poly.pdbx_strand_id
1 'polypeptide(L)'
;KPTLENVTHPKWVAATVRGDHDVNEAKLRQAAKKHFQVDQIELIDNLQVREKWAIGFCGPDKAVNDVETVVLVDSDAAQGGFWATGANEVDYHVKHFNWFRECGDRLADPRKVVVADMRNAIAGDPSPKNDGGKLVTRRGIEIGHVFKLGTKYSVALDATFDDAHGQTLPIIMGCYGIGIGRILLSAVEAHHDDRGIVWPASIAPFACIITPVQYGGEVKTVADKLHDQLNAAGIDTLLDDRLDLRPGPRFADADLIGIPIRVTVGERGLKDGVVEVKGRTESDAHAVKLCDVIEFLLAKNK
;
A
#
# COMPACT_ATOMS: atom_id res chain seq x y z
N LYS A 1 -47.47 17.24 15.96
CA LYS A 1 -46.38 16.23 16.06
C LYS A 1 -46.06 15.81 14.64
N PRO A 2 -44.86 16.07 14.10
CA PRO A 2 -44.48 15.52 12.80
C PRO A 2 -44.44 14.00 12.97
N THR A 3 -45.28 13.31 12.22
CA THR A 3 -45.25 11.85 12.08
C THR A 3 -43.95 11.47 11.37
N LEU A 4 -43.29 10.41 11.86
CA LEU A 4 -42.07 9.81 11.33
C LEU A 4 -42.33 9.12 9.98
N GLU A 5 -42.90 9.85 9.02
CA GLU A 5 -42.96 9.41 7.64
C GLU A 5 -41.58 9.61 7.03
N ASN A 6 -40.81 8.52 7.00
CA ASN A 6 -39.66 8.29 6.13
C ASN A 6 -38.61 9.41 6.13
N VAL A 7 -37.57 9.26 6.96
CA VAL A 7 -36.29 9.93 6.68
C VAL A 7 -35.65 9.22 5.48
N THR A 8 -36.24 9.38 4.28
CA THR A 8 -35.67 8.88 3.01
C THR A 8 -34.48 9.72 2.56
N HIS A 9 -34.32 10.91 3.13
CA HIS A 9 -33.20 11.83 2.87
C HIS A 9 -32.74 12.48 4.19
N PRO A 10 -31.94 11.80 5.01
CA PRO A 10 -31.41 12.40 6.22
C PRO A 10 -30.50 13.59 5.88
N LYS A 11 -30.62 14.67 6.65
CA LYS A 11 -29.72 15.81 6.56
C LYS A 11 -28.39 15.51 7.26
N TRP A 12 -28.43 14.68 8.30
CA TRP A 12 -27.27 14.35 9.12
C TRP A 12 -27.09 12.85 9.28
N VAL A 13 -25.84 12.41 9.31
CA VAL A 13 -25.45 11.03 9.67
C VAL A 13 -24.56 11.12 10.90
N ALA A 14 -24.98 10.51 12.00
CA ALA A 14 -24.16 10.38 13.20
C ALA A 14 -23.52 8.98 13.23
N ALA A 15 -22.19 8.93 13.16
CA ALA A 15 -21.42 7.70 13.30
C ALA A 15 -20.90 7.57 14.74
N THR A 16 -21.14 6.43 15.39
CA THR A 16 -20.71 6.18 16.77
C THR A 16 -19.77 4.98 16.82
N VAL A 17 -18.53 5.20 17.25
CA VAL A 17 -17.52 4.17 17.48
C VAL A 17 -17.07 4.21 18.95
N ARG A 18 -16.42 3.15 19.43
CA ARG A 18 -15.82 3.13 20.77
C ARG A 18 -14.65 4.12 20.82
N GLY A 19 -14.37 4.71 21.99
CA GLY A 19 -13.41 5.81 22.12
C GLY A 19 -11.94 5.47 21.80
N ASP A 20 -11.60 4.20 21.66
CA ASP A 20 -10.30 3.67 21.25
C ASP A 20 -10.26 3.23 19.77
N HIS A 21 -11.31 3.53 19.00
CA HIS A 21 -11.43 3.20 17.58
C HIS A 21 -11.69 4.44 16.73
N ASP A 22 -11.19 4.41 15.49
CA ASP A 22 -11.45 5.44 14.49
C ASP A 22 -12.51 4.99 13.49
N VAL A 23 -13.32 5.95 13.03
CA VAL A 23 -14.29 5.72 11.94
C VAL A 23 -13.53 5.43 10.63
N ASN A 24 -13.94 4.36 9.95
CA ASN A 24 -13.57 4.10 8.58
C ASN A 24 -14.58 4.77 7.64
N GLU A 25 -14.18 5.86 7.00
CA GLU A 25 -15.06 6.63 6.12
C GLU A 25 -15.65 5.83 4.96
N ALA A 26 -14.89 4.90 4.37
CA ALA A 26 -15.35 4.10 3.25
C ALA A 26 -16.47 3.15 3.69
N LYS A 27 -16.30 2.48 4.84
CA LYS A 27 -17.33 1.64 5.45
C LYS A 27 -18.55 2.46 5.86
N LEU A 28 -18.36 3.64 6.46
CA LEU A 28 -19.44 4.56 6.82
C LEU A 28 -20.28 4.95 5.59
N ARG A 29 -19.63 5.39 4.50
CA ARG A 29 -20.32 5.72 3.23
C ARG A 29 -21.09 4.52 2.68
N GLN A 30 -20.50 3.34 2.70
CA GLN A 30 -21.16 2.11 2.24
C GLN A 30 -22.38 1.77 3.09
N ALA A 31 -22.27 1.83 4.42
CA ALA A 31 -23.36 1.56 5.35
C ALA A 31 -24.49 2.58 5.18
N ALA A 32 -24.17 3.87 5.11
CA ALA A 32 -25.17 4.92 4.92
C ALA A 32 -25.89 4.81 3.57
N LYS A 33 -25.16 4.51 2.49
CA LYS A 33 -25.77 4.26 1.19
C LYS A 33 -26.72 3.06 1.22
N LYS A 34 -26.27 1.94 1.80
CA LYS A 34 -27.03 0.70 1.88
C LYS A 34 -28.30 0.84 2.72
N HIS A 35 -28.23 1.50 3.87
CA HIS A 35 -29.31 1.53 4.84
C HIS A 35 -30.21 2.76 4.73
N PHE A 36 -29.67 3.88 4.26
CA PHE A 36 -30.36 5.18 4.26
C PHE A 36 -30.34 5.90 2.92
N GLN A 37 -29.85 5.26 1.84
CA GLN A 37 -29.80 5.84 0.48
C GLN A 37 -29.01 7.17 0.42
N VAL A 38 -28.01 7.31 1.29
CA VAL A 38 -27.11 8.47 1.32
C VAL A 38 -25.97 8.27 0.32
N ASP A 39 -25.95 9.06 -0.75
CA ASP A 39 -24.91 8.95 -1.79
C ASP A 39 -23.59 9.66 -1.44
N GLN A 40 -23.65 10.73 -0.64
CA GLN A 40 -22.48 11.49 -0.23
C GLN A 40 -22.51 11.82 1.26
N ILE A 41 -21.34 11.73 1.88
CA ILE A 41 -21.11 12.12 3.27
C ILE A 41 -19.87 13.00 3.28
N GLU A 42 -20.03 14.16 3.89
CA GLU A 42 -18.96 15.10 4.18
C GLU A 42 -18.93 15.34 5.69
N LEU A 43 -17.73 15.36 6.27
CA LEU A 43 -17.56 15.81 7.63
C LEU A 43 -17.59 17.34 7.63
N ILE A 44 -18.61 17.93 8.24
CA ILE A 44 -18.81 19.38 8.25
C ILE A 44 -18.54 19.91 9.65
N ASP A 45 -17.64 20.88 9.77
CA ASP A 45 -17.42 21.65 11.00
C ASP A 45 -17.54 23.15 10.70
N ASN A 46 -18.77 23.65 10.70
CA ASN A 46 -19.10 25.05 10.47
C ASN A 46 -20.03 25.58 11.58
N LEU A 47 -20.29 26.90 11.56
CA LEU A 47 -21.14 27.54 12.57
C LEU A 47 -22.55 26.91 12.66
N GLN A 48 -23.16 26.56 11.53
CA GLN A 48 -24.50 25.94 11.51
C GLN A 48 -24.50 24.55 12.17
N VAL A 49 -23.43 23.77 11.97
CA VAL A 49 -23.24 22.49 12.65
C VAL A 49 -23.05 22.73 14.14
N ARG A 50 -22.24 23.70 14.54
CA ARG A 50 -21.95 24.00 15.96
C ARG A 50 -23.15 24.57 16.72
N GLU A 51 -24.06 25.26 16.04
CA GLU A 51 -25.35 25.69 16.59
C GLU A 51 -26.27 24.50 16.88
N LYS A 52 -26.28 23.50 15.97
CA LYS A 52 -27.12 22.31 16.13
C LYS A 52 -26.48 21.26 17.03
N TRP A 53 -25.17 21.10 17.00
CA TRP A 53 -24.40 20.03 17.63
C TRP A 53 -23.26 20.60 18.48
N ALA A 54 -23.19 20.19 19.75
CA ALA A 54 -22.09 20.57 20.63
C ALA A 54 -20.84 19.76 20.28
N ILE A 55 -20.14 20.12 19.19
CA ILE A 55 -18.95 19.38 18.71
C ILE A 55 -17.92 19.24 19.84
N GLY A 56 -17.41 18.02 20.04
CA GLY A 56 -16.57 17.64 21.18
C GLY A 56 -17.35 17.15 22.41
N PHE A 57 -18.66 17.39 22.45
CA PHE A 57 -19.56 17.07 23.56
C PHE A 57 -20.89 16.44 23.09
N CYS A 58 -20.95 15.94 21.85
CA CYS A 58 -22.13 15.28 21.31
C CYS A 58 -22.33 13.90 21.97
N GLY A 59 -23.52 13.69 22.50
CA GLY A 59 -24.04 12.39 22.90
C GLY A 59 -24.87 11.75 21.78
N PRO A 60 -24.90 10.42 21.67
CA PRO A 60 -25.65 9.75 20.63
C PRO A 60 -27.18 9.86 20.81
N ASP A 61 -27.65 10.10 22.03
CA ASP A 61 -29.08 10.32 22.35
C ASP A 61 -29.68 11.51 21.61
N LYS A 62 -28.95 12.62 21.45
CA LYS A 62 -29.43 13.75 20.65
C LYS A 62 -29.58 13.38 19.20
N ALA A 63 -28.63 12.61 18.64
CA ALA A 63 -28.71 12.11 17.28
C ALA A 63 -29.87 11.14 17.07
N VAL A 64 -30.13 10.25 18.04
CA VAL A 64 -31.30 9.36 18.02
C VAL A 64 -32.61 10.15 18.18
N ASN A 65 -32.59 11.27 18.89
CA ASN A 65 -33.80 12.07 19.12
C ASN A 65 -34.13 13.10 18.02
N ASP A 66 -33.14 13.53 17.23
CA ASP A 66 -33.30 14.49 16.13
C ASP A 66 -34.01 13.91 14.90
N VAL A 67 -34.99 14.58 14.32
CA VAL A 67 -35.79 14.02 13.20
C VAL A 67 -35.09 14.05 11.84
N GLU A 68 -34.03 14.85 11.67
CA GLU A 68 -33.30 14.98 10.40
C GLU A 68 -32.04 14.10 10.34
N THR A 69 -31.77 13.36 11.41
CA THR A 69 -30.53 12.59 11.58
C THR A 69 -30.79 11.10 11.45
N VAL A 70 -29.84 10.34 10.91
CA VAL A 70 -29.79 8.87 11.06
C VAL A 70 -28.53 8.49 11.82
N VAL A 71 -28.58 7.39 12.57
CA VAL A 71 -27.49 6.96 13.44
C VAL A 71 -26.95 5.62 12.98
N LEU A 72 -25.64 5.59 12.78
CA LEU A 72 -24.86 4.40 12.49
C LEU A 72 -23.98 4.13 13.72
N VAL A 73 -24.13 2.96 14.33
CA VAL A 73 -23.36 2.55 15.52
C VAL A 73 -22.48 1.36 15.17
N ASP A 74 -21.19 1.44 15.49
CA ASP A 74 -20.28 0.32 15.34
C ASP A 74 -20.64 -0.83 16.29
N SER A 75 -20.38 -2.07 15.89
CA SER A 75 -20.73 -3.26 16.68
C SER A 75 -20.08 -3.27 18.06
N ASP A 76 -18.88 -2.72 18.23
CA ASP A 76 -18.21 -2.62 19.54
C ASP A 76 -18.83 -1.52 20.43
N ALA A 77 -19.40 -0.47 19.83
CA ALA A 77 -20.07 0.62 20.53
C ALA A 77 -21.55 0.31 20.86
N ALA A 78 -22.15 -0.62 20.12
CA ALA A 78 -23.53 -1.07 20.32
C ALA A 78 -23.68 -2.08 21.47
N GLN A 79 -22.56 -2.55 22.05
CA GLN A 79 -22.59 -3.49 23.16
C GLN A 79 -23.32 -2.90 24.38
N GLY A 80 -23.93 -3.79 25.17
CA GLY A 80 -24.60 -3.41 26.41
C GLY A 80 -23.63 -2.86 27.46
N GLY A 81 -24.19 -2.24 28.50
CA GLY A 81 -23.43 -1.69 29.63
C GLY A 81 -23.54 -0.18 29.74
N PHE A 82 -22.50 0.42 30.30
CA PHE A 82 -22.44 1.82 30.68
C PHE A 82 -21.25 2.50 30.02
N TRP A 83 -21.51 3.60 29.33
CA TRP A 83 -20.54 4.34 28.52
C TRP A 83 -20.29 5.74 29.09
N ALA A 84 -19.22 6.37 28.62
CA ALA A 84 -19.04 7.81 28.74
C ALA A 84 -19.28 8.43 27.36
N THR A 85 -20.11 9.47 27.30
CA THR A 85 -20.46 10.18 26.05
C THR A 85 -20.46 11.68 26.29
N GLY A 86 -20.54 12.46 25.22
CA GLY A 86 -20.86 13.87 25.35
C GLY A 86 -22.25 14.09 25.98
N ALA A 87 -22.46 15.21 26.67
CA ALA A 87 -23.72 15.56 27.32
C ALA A 87 -24.68 16.36 26.42
N ASN A 88 -24.31 16.59 25.16
CA ASN A 88 -24.97 17.49 24.21
C ASN A 88 -24.92 18.97 24.60
N GLU A 89 -24.05 19.31 25.55
CA GLU A 89 -23.80 20.65 26.07
C GLU A 89 -22.29 20.89 26.10
N VAL A 90 -21.87 22.09 25.68
CA VAL A 90 -20.45 22.46 25.64
C VAL A 90 -19.85 22.36 27.04
N ASP A 91 -18.66 21.76 27.13
CA ASP A 91 -17.92 21.50 28.37
C ASP A 91 -18.48 20.41 29.30
N TYR A 92 -19.52 19.67 28.88
CA TYR A 92 -20.11 18.59 29.68
C TYR A 92 -20.07 17.21 29.01
N HIS A 93 -19.85 16.19 29.85
CA HIS A 93 -19.92 14.78 29.49
C HIS A 93 -20.82 14.04 30.48
N VAL A 94 -21.46 12.96 30.00
CA VAL A 94 -22.25 12.05 30.82
C VAL A 94 -21.45 10.79 31.10
N LYS A 95 -21.46 10.35 32.35
CA LYS A 95 -20.98 9.02 32.76
C LYS A 95 -22.18 8.10 32.93
N HIS A 96 -21.95 6.80 32.74
CA HIS A 96 -22.96 5.77 32.85
C HIS A 96 -24.08 5.89 31.82
N PHE A 97 -23.77 6.40 30.63
CA PHE A 97 -24.69 6.41 29.50
C PHE A 97 -25.13 4.98 29.17
N ASN A 98 -26.43 4.74 29.06
CA ASN A 98 -26.97 3.45 28.68
C ASN A 98 -27.88 3.60 27.45
N TRP A 99 -27.55 2.91 26.36
CA TRP A 99 -28.33 3.01 25.12
C TRP A 99 -29.84 2.86 25.33
N PHE A 100 -30.27 1.79 26.00
CA PHE A 100 -31.70 1.49 26.15
C PHE A 100 -32.45 2.54 26.98
N ARG A 101 -31.88 2.95 28.12
CA ARG A 101 -32.52 3.94 29.00
C ARG A 101 -32.59 5.33 28.34
N GLU A 102 -31.56 5.74 27.60
CA GLU A 102 -31.49 7.09 27.02
C GLU A 102 -32.19 7.22 25.67
N CYS A 103 -32.17 6.18 24.85
CA CYS A 103 -32.68 6.21 23.48
C CYS A 103 -34.03 5.47 23.31
N GLY A 104 -34.39 4.57 24.24
CA GLY A 104 -35.66 3.85 24.24
C GLY A 104 -35.96 3.07 22.95
N ASP A 105 -37.24 3.01 22.59
CA ASP A 105 -37.75 2.23 21.46
C ASP A 105 -37.19 2.68 20.09
N ARG A 106 -36.64 3.89 19.98
CA ARG A 106 -36.05 4.39 18.73
C ARG A 106 -34.83 3.58 18.28
N LEU A 107 -34.16 2.89 19.21
CA LEU A 107 -33.07 1.97 18.88
C LEU A 107 -33.55 0.79 18.02
N ALA A 108 -34.81 0.40 18.13
CA ALA A 108 -35.39 -0.70 17.38
C ALA A 108 -35.91 -0.29 16.00
N ASP A 109 -35.92 1.01 15.65
CA ASP A 109 -36.34 1.48 14.34
C ASP A 109 -35.16 1.46 13.35
N PRO A 110 -35.12 0.51 12.39
CA PRO A 110 -34.03 0.39 11.43
C PRO A 110 -33.97 1.56 10.42
N ARG A 111 -35.02 2.39 10.36
CA ARG A 111 -35.02 3.63 9.56
C ARG A 111 -34.30 4.77 10.28
N LYS A 112 -33.88 4.55 11.53
CA LYS A 112 -33.30 5.57 12.40
C LYS A 112 -31.95 5.19 12.95
N VAL A 113 -31.82 3.97 13.48
CA VAL A 113 -30.58 3.46 14.08
C VAL A 113 -30.22 2.13 13.44
N VAL A 114 -28.98 2.02 12.96
CA VAL A 114 -28.46 0.78 12.39
C VAL A 114 -27.09 0.48 12.99
N VAL A 115 -26.91 -0.76 13.43
CA VAL A 115 -25.59 -1.28 13.79
C VAL A 115 -24.90 -1.77 12.52
N ALA A 116 -23.67 -1.31 12.26
CA ALA A 116 -22.88 -1.69 11.10
C ALA A 116 -21.39 -1.74 11.41
N ASP A 117 -20.59 -2.43 10.59
CA ASP A 117 -19.14 -2.35 10.66
C ASP A 117 -18.69 -1.01 10.08
N MET A 118 -18.11 -0.14 10.91
CA MET A 118 -17.71 1.21 10.48
C MET A 118 -16.41 1.71 11.11
N ARG A 119 -15.68 0.85 11.83
CA ARG A 119 -14.36 1.20 12.35
C ARG A 119 -13.21 0.69 11.49
N ASN A 120 -12.06 1.33 11.65
CA ASN A 120 -10.79 0.75 11.21
C ASN A 120 -10.48 -0.50 12.04
N ALA A 121 -9.98 -1.53 11.37
CA ALA A 121 -9.41 -2.69 12.05
C ALA A 121 -8.05 -2.32 12.64
N ILE A 122 -7.73 -2.88 13.80
CA ILE A 122 -6.46 -2.68 14.51
C ILE A 122 -5.71 -4.01 14.67
N ALA A 123 -4.40 -3.93 14.89
CA ALA A 123 -3.61 -5.13 15.16
C ALA A 123 -4.12 -5.83 16.43
N GLY A 124 -4.29 -7.15 16.34
CA GLY A 124 -4.82 -7.97 17.42
C GLY A 124 -6.33 -8.22 17.35
N ASP A 125 -7.08 -7.51 16.50
CA ASP A 125 -8.48 -7.81 16.23
C ASP A 125 -8.66 -9.26 15.74
N PRO A 126 -9.78 -9.92 16.06
CA PRO A 126 -10.09 -11.24 15.53
C PRO A 126 -10.14 -11.25 14.00
N SER A 127 -9.63 -12.32 13.40
CA SER A 127 -9.75 -12.56 11.96
C SER A 127 -11.24 -12.67 11.58
N PRO A 128 -11.70 -11.97 10.53
CA PRO A 128 -13.09 -12.06 10.06
C PRO A 128 -13.43 -13.43 9.44
N LYS A 129 -12.43 -14.31 9.28
CA LYS A 129 -12.62 -15.69 8.81
C LYS A 129 -13.05 -16.65 9.93
N ASN A 130 -13.07 -16.19 11.19
CA ASN A 130 -13.37 -17.02 12.36
C ASN A 130 -12.48 -18.27 12.48
N ASP A 131 -11.21 -18.14 12.09
CA ASP A 131 -10.20 -19.20 12.10
C ASP A 131 -9.35 -19.20 13.38
N GLY A 132 -9.72 -18.40 14.39
CA GLY A 132 -8.93 -18.18 15.62
C GLY A 132 -7.70 -17.30 15.41
N GLY A 133 -7.46 -16.81 14.19
CA GLY A 133 -6.37 -15.90 13.88
C GLY A 133 -6.63 -14.47 14.38
N LYS A 134 -5.57 -13.68 14.41
CA LYS A 134 -5.61 -12.24 14.71
C LYS A 134 -5.02 -11.42 13.57
N LEU A 135 -5.55 -10.22 13.37
CA LEU A 135 -5.05 -9.28 12.37
C LEU A 135 -3.67 -8.75 12.78
N VAL A 136 -2.79 -8.63 11.80
CA VAL A 136 -1.47 -7.98 11.94
C VAL A 136 -1.37 -6.85 10.93
N THR A 137 -0.79 -5.73 11.36
CA THR A 137 -0.62 -4.57 10.49
C THR A 137 0.79 -4.56 9.93
N ARG A 138 0.89 -4.38 8.61
CA ARG A 138 2.14 -4.10 7.91
C ARG A 138 1.93 -2.92 6.99
N ARG A 139 3.01 -2.18 6.72
CA ARG A 139 3.02 -1.17 5.67
C ARG A 139 3.32 -1.84 4.34
N GLY A 140 2.63 -1.40 3.30
CA GLY A 140 2.82 -1.90 1.94
C GLY A 140 2.68 -0.76 0.95
N ILE A 141 3.38 -0.90 -0.17
CA ILE A 141 3.22 -0.01 -1.33
C ILE A 141 2.35 -0.76 -2.33
N GLU A 142 1.21 -0.18 -2.70
CA GLU A 142 0.33 -0.77 -3.71
C GLU A 142 0.97 -0.65 -5.09
N ILE A 143 1.55 -1.74 -5.61
CA ILE A 143 2.17 -1.78 -6.95
C ILE A 143 1.19 -2.17 -8.06
N GLY A 144 0.00 -2.65 -7.70
CA GLY A 144 -1.04 -3.01 -8.66
C GLY A 144 -2.37 -3.30 -7.99
N HIS A 145 -3.43 -3.27 -8.79
CA HIS A 145 -4.82 -3.47 -8.36
C HIS A 145 -5.61 -4.16 -9.45
N VAL A 146 -6.51 -5.06 -9.04
CA VAL A 146 -7.47 -5.73 -9.93
C VAL A 146 -8.90 -5.43 -9.50
N PHE A 147 -9.75 -5.02 -10.45
CA PHE A 147 -11.15 -4.70 -10.17
C PHE A 147 -12.09 -5.53 -11.02
N LYS A 148 -13.17 -6.03 -10.38
CA LYS A 148 -14.37 -6.49 -11.08
C LYS A 148 -15.27 -5.26 -11.27
N LEU A 149 -15.27 -4.70 -12.48
CA LEU A 149 -16.05 -3.49 -12.79
C LEU A 149 -17.53 -3.80 -13.06
N GLY A 150 -17.83 -5.06 -13.39
CA GLY A 150 -19.18 -5.46 -13.76
C GLY A 150 -19.61 -4.72 -15.02
N THR A 151 -20.80 -4.13 -15.01
CA THR A 151 -21.38 -3.46 -16.18
C THR A 151 -21.34 -1.93 -16.09
N LYS A 152 -20.60 -1.37 -15.12
CA LYS A 152 -20.56 0.08 -14.84
C LYS A 152 -20.28 0.92 -16.09
N TYR A 153 -19.30 0.52 -16.91
CA TYR A 153 -18.91 1.27 -18.11
C TYR A 153 -19.67 0.81 -19.35
N SER A 154 -19.93 -0.49 -19.50
CA SER A 154 -20.64 -1.01 -20.65
C SER A 154 -22.06 -0.47 -20.76
N VAL A 155 -22.78 -0.32 -19.64
CA VAL A 155 -24.10 0.36 -19.62
C VAL A 155 -23.98 1.83 -19.98
N ALA A 156 -22.97 2.53 -19.45
CA ALA A 156 -22.82 3.97 -19.68
C ALA A 156 -22.38 4.32 -21.11
N LEU A 157 -21.66 3.42 -21.78
CA LEU A 157 -21.09 3.60 -23.12
C LEU A 157 -21.83 2.80 -24.20
N ASP A 158 -22.94 2.14 -23.86
CA ASP A 158 -23.71 1.27 -24.75
C ASP A 158 -22.85 0.17 -25.42
N ALA A 159 -21.93 -0.42 -24.64
CA ALA A 159 -21.07 -1.51 -25.10
C ALA A 159 -21.72 -2.87 -24.80
N THR A 160 -22.39 -3.43 -25.81
CA THR A 160 -23.21 -4.64 -25.70
C THR A 160 -22.73 -5.76 -26.62
N PHE A 161 -23.22 -6.98 -26.38
CA PHE A 161 -23.07 -8.14 -27.27
C PHE A 161 -24.36 -8.95 -27.27
N ASP A 162 -24.63 -9.69 -28.35
CA ASP A 162 -25.74 -10.65 -28.39
C ASP A 162 -25.26 -12.00 -27.85
N ASP A 163 -26.00 -12.55 -26.91
CA ASP A 163 -25.70 -13.86 -26.33
C ASP A 163 -26.18 -15.01 -27.24
N ALA A 164 -25.95 -16.26 -26.80
CA ALA A 164 -26.36 -17.46 -27.54
C ALA A 164 -27.89 -17.60 -27.72
N HIS A 165 -28.69 -16.81 -27.00
CA HIS A 165 -30.14 -16.77 -27.08
C HIS A 165 -30.66 -15.56 -27.88
N GLY A 166 -29.77 -14.75 -28.45
CA GLY A 166 -30.11 -13.54 -29.21
C GLY A 166 -30.53 -12.37 -28.31
N GLN A 167 -30.18 -12.40 -27.02
CA GLN A 167 -30.41 -11.27 -26.11
C GLN A 167 -29.20 -10.33 -26.14
N THR A 168 -29.46 -9.04 -26.34
CA THR A 168 -28.44 -8.00 -26.26
C THR A 168 -28.14 -7.70 -24.78
N LEU A 169 -26.93 -8.00 -24.34
CA LEU A 169 -26.47 -7.85 -22.96
C LEU A 169 -25.27 -6.91 -22.87
N PRO A 170 -25.14 -6.11 -21.78
CA PRO A 170 -23.94 -5.32 -21.54
C PRO A 170 -22.73 -6.22 -21.25
N ILE A 171 -21.55 -5.83 -21.75
CA ILE A 171 -20.31 -6.57 -21.51
C ILE A 171 -19.94 -6.51 -20.02
N ILE A 172 -19.63 -7.66 -19.41
CA ILE A 172 -19.05 -7.71 -18.06
C ILE A 172 -17.55 -7.42 -18.14
N MET A 173 -17.09 -6.43 -17.38
CA MET A 173 -15.73 -5.91 -17.47
C MET A 173 -14.91 -6.19 -16.20
N GLY A 174 -13.62 -6.43 -16.41
CA GLY A 174 -12.57 -6.35 -15.38
C GLY A 174 -11.47 -5.40 -15.83
N CYS A 175 -10.72 -4.84 -14.88
CA CYS A 175 -9.51 -4.09 -15.20
C CYS A 175 -8.35 -4.49 -14.28
N TYR A 176 -7.14 -4.35 -14.82
CA TYR A 176 -5.91 -4.80 -14.19
C TYR A 176 -4.87 -3.69 -14.37
N GLY A 177 -4.41 -3.12 -13.28
CA GLY A 177 -3.43 -2.02 -13.28
C GLY A 177 -2.16 -2.43 -12.55
N ILE A 178 -1.01 -2.14 -13.15
CA ILE A 178 0.31 -2.31 -12.54
C ILE A 178 1.09 -1.00 -12.72
N GLY A 179 1.58 -0.44 -11.61
CA GLY A 179 2.37 0.77 -11.60
C GLY A 179 3.84 0.47 -11.92
N ILE A 180 4.20 0.40 -13.20
CA ILE A 180 5.58 0.04 -13.63
C ILE A 180 6.65 0.92 -12.97
N GLY A 181 6.50 2.25 -13.00
CA GLY A 181 7.44 3.14 -12.31
C GLY A 181 7.46 2.96 -10.79
N ARG A 182 6.31 2.60 -10.19
CA ARG A 182 6.20 2.33 -8.75
C ARG A 182 6.89 1.03 -8.37
N ILE A 183 6.92 0.02 -9.25
CA ILE A 183 7.68 -1.21 -9.02
C ILE A 183 9.16 -0.90 -8.84
N LEU A 184 9.74 -0.05 -9.71
CA LEU A 184 11.14 0.33 -9.61
C LEU A 184 11.45 0.99 -8.26
N LEU A 185 10.65 1.98 -7.87
CA LEU A 185 10.80 2.66 -6.57
C LEU A 185 10.59 1.71 -5.39
N SER A 186 9.61 0.79 -5.49
CA SER A 186 9.34 -0.19 -4.44
C SER A 186 10.46 -1.21 -4.30
N ALA A 187 11.13 -1.58 -5.40
CA ALA A 187 12.29 -2.46 -5.37
C ALA A 187 13.46 -1.81 -4.65
N VAL A 188 13.72 -0.51 -4.87
CA VAL A 188 14.75 0.23 -4.14
C VAL A 188 14.41 0.32 -2.65
N GLU A 189 13.15 0.66 -2.31
CA GLU A 189 12.71 0.71 -0.91
C GLU A 189 12.83 -0.65 -0.19
N ALA A 190 12.51 -1.74 -0.90
CA ALA A 190 12.60 -3.09 -0.34
C ALA A 190 14.04 -3.65 -0.31
N HIS A 191 14.92 -3.17 -1.19
CA HIS A 191 16.26 -3.70 -1.41
C HIS A 191 17.31 -2.58 -1.54
N HIS A 192 17.75 -2.06 -0.40
CA HIS A 192 18.88 -1.16 -0.29
C HIS A 192 19.68 -1.44 0.98
N ASP A 193 20.91 -0.93 1.02
CA ASP A 193 21.73 -0.86 2.23
C ASP A 193 22.31 0.57 2.38
N ASP A 194 23.11 0.79 3.42
CA ASP A 194 23.75 2.08 3.70
C ASP A 194 24.68 2.57 2.56
N ARG A 195 25.02 1.69 1.61
CA ARG A 195 25.92 1.99 0.48
C ARG A 195 25.15 2.24 -0.81
N GLY A 196 23.86 1.92 -0.88
CA GLY A 196 23.01 2.22 -2.04
C GLY A 196 22.04 1.11 -2.41
N ILE A 197 21.68 1.06 -3.69
CA ILE A 197 20.65 0.16 -4.20
C ILE A 197 21.18 -1.28 -4.22
N VAL A 198 20.29 -2.25 -3.98
CA VAL A 198 20.56 -3.68 -4.17
C VAL A 198 19.51 -4.24 -5.12
N TRP A 199 19.80 -4.22 -6.42
CA TRP A 199 18.81 -4.65 -7.41
C TRP A 199 18.52 -6.16 -7.31
N PRO A 200 17.24 -6.58 -7.37
CA PRO A 200 16.91 -7.92 -7.82
C PRO A 200 17.49 -8.15 -9.22
N ALA A 201 18.14 -9.29 -9.45
CA ALA A 201 18.85 -9.57 -10.69
C ALA A 201 18.00 -9.39 -11.96
N SER A 202 16.69 -9.68 -11.87
CA SER A 202 15.74 -9.57 -12.99
C SER A 202 15.45 -8.15 -13.47
N ILE A 203 15.79 -7.13 -12.67
CA ILE A 203 15.52 -5.72 -12.99
C ILE A 203 16.75 -4.82 -12.81
N ALA A 204 17.91 -5.42 -12.55
CA ALA A 204 19.16 -4.68 -12.47
C ALA A 204 19.47 -4.03 -13.83
N PRO A 205 20.06 -2.82 -13.85
CA PRO A 205 20.37 -2.13 -15.11
C PRO A 205 21.44 -2.84 -15.92
N PHE A 206 22.32 -3.59 -15.25
CA PHE A 206 23.32 -4.49 -15.82
C PHE A 206 23.44 -5.71 -14.89
N ALA A 207 23.86 -6.85 -15.42
CA ALA A 207 24.13 -8.03 -14.61
C ALA A 207 25.50 -7.92 -13.89
N CYS A 208 26.47 -7.29 -14.54
CA CYS A 208 27.85 -7.19 -14.07
C CYS A 208 28.41 -5.78 -14.27
N ILE A 209 29.28 -5.33 -13.36
CA ILE A 209 30.12 -4.15 -13.54
C ILE A 209 31.59 -4.55 -13.44
N ILE A 210 32.38 -4.21 -14.45
CA ILE A 210 33.84 -4.29 -14.40
C ILE A 210 34.35 -2.97 -13.79
N THR A 211 35.11 -3.08 -12.71
CA THR A 211 35.66 -1.95 -11.97
C THR A 211 37.19 -2.05 -11.95
N PRO A 212 37.88 -1.40 -12.90
CA PRO A 212 39.33 -1.29 -12.89
C PRO A 212 39.82 -0.50 -11.66
N VAL A 213 40.86 -0.99 -10.97
CA VAL A 213 41.49 -0.23 -9.87
C VAL A 213 42.09 1.07 -10.41
N GLN A 214 42.83 0.97 -11.51
CA GLN A 214 43.33 2.10 -12.29
C GLN A 214 43.20 1.77 -13.76
N TYR A 215 42.40 2.54 -14.48
CA TYR A 215 42.13 2.27 -15.89
C TYR A 215 43.26 2.80 -16.79
N GLY A 216 44.20 1.93 -17.11
CA GLY A 216 45.35 2.23 -17.96
C GLY A 216 46.23 0.99 -18.18
N GLY A 217 47.20 1.09 -19.10
CA GLY A 217 48.17 0.03 -19.36
C GLY A 217 47.53 -1.34 -19.60
N GLU A 218 48.09 -2.37 -18.95
CA GLU A 218 47.59 -3.75 -19.03
C GLU A 218 46.18 -3.91 -18.46
N VAL A 219 45.84 -3.19 -17.37
CA VAL A 219 44.51 -3.24 -16.76
C VAL A 219 43.42 -2.83 -17.74
N LYS A 220 43.66 -1.76 -18.51
CA LYS A 220 42.72 -1.33 -19.57
C LYS A 220 42.53 -2.42 -20.61
N THR A 221 43.63 -2.94 -21.17
CA THR A 221 43.56 -3.97 -22.21
C THR A 221 42.80 -5.22 -21.75
N VAL A 222 43.01 -5.65 -20.50
CA VAL A 222 42.30 -6.80 -19.93
C VAL A 222 40.83 -6.48 -19.65
N ALA A 223 40.53 -5.31 -19.08
CA ALA A 223 39.16 -4.90 -18.79
C ALA A 223 38.30 -4.77 -20.05
N ASP A 224 38.83 -4.16 -21.12
CA ASP A 224 38.16 -4.03 -22.42
C ASP A 224 37.85 -5.40 -23.02
N LYS A 225 38.86 -6.28 -23.05
CA LYS A 225 38.70 -7.63 -23.59
C LYS A 225 37.67 -8.43 -22.80
N LEU A 226 37.71 -8.35 -21.46
CA LEU A 226 36.77 -9.06 -20.59
C LEU A 226 35.34 -8.52 -20.76
N HIS A 227 35.18 -7.20 -20.88
CA HIS A 227 33.89 -6.57 -21.19
C HIS A 227 33.28 -7.14 -22.47
N ASP A 228 34.06 -7.16 -23.55
CA ASP A 228 33.57 -7.64 -24.84
C ASP A 228 33.24 -9.13 -24.80
N GLN A 229 34.04 -9.93 -24.08
CA GLN A 229 33.81 -11.36 -23.91
C GLN A 229 32.55 -11.66 -23.08
N LEU A 230 32.30 -10.91 -22.00
CA LEU A 230 31.11 -11.08 -21.16
C LEU A 230 29.84 -10.71 -21.93
N ASN A 231 29.86 -9.58 -22.65
CA ASN A 231 28.74 -9.19 -23.50
C ASN A 231 28.50 -10.20 -24.64
N ALA A 232 29.56 -10.73 -25.26
CA ALA A 232 29.44 -11.80 -26.26
C ALA A 232 28.86 -13.11 -25.69
N ALA A 233 29.03 -13.35 -24.38
CA ALA A 233 28.42 -14.47 -23.66
C ALA A 233 26.98 -14.17 -23.16
N GLY A 234 26.42 -13.00 -23.49
CA GLY A 234 25.06 -12.59 -23.10
C GLY A 234 24.95 -12.04 -21.68
N ILE A 235 26.07 -11.71 -21.02
CA ILE A 235 26.08 -11.06 -19.71
C ILE A 235 26.17 -9.56 -19.93
N ASP A 236 25.05 -8.87 -19.71
CA ASP A 236 24.98 -7.41 -19.83
C ASP A 236 25.91 -6.74 -18.82
N THR A 237 26.98 -6.13 -19.32
CA THR A 237 28.14 -5.73 -18.51
C THR A 237 28.46 -4.25 -18.70
N LEU A 238 28.48 -3.50 -17.59
CA LEU A 238 28.98 -2.13 -17.54
C LEU A 238 30.50 -2.13 -17.31
N LEU A 239 31.26 -1.34 -18.06
CA LEU A 239 32.67 -1.07 -17.77
C LEU A 239 32.80 0.34 -17.19
N ASP A 240 33.43 0.46 -16.01
CA ASP A 240 33.79 1.76 -15.45
C ASP A 240 35.14 2.21 -16.01
N ASP A 241 35.12 2.89 -17.16
CA ASP A 241 36.29 3.35 -17.93
C ASP A 241 36.74 4.79 -17.61
N ARG A 242 36.15 5.41 -16.58
CA ARG A 242 36.46 6.79 -16.18
C ARG A 242 37.93 6.94 -15.79
N LEU A 243 38.64 7.90 -16.40
CA LEU A 243 40.09 8.07 -16.22
C LEU A 243 40.46 8.92 -15.00
N ASP A 244 39.56 9.81 -14.58
CA ASP A 244 39.78 10.84 -13.57
C ASP A 244 39.44 10.39 -12.13
N LEU A 245 38.88 9.18 -11.98
CA LEU A 245 38.37 8.69 -10.71
C LEU A 245 39.36 7.78 -9.97
N ARG A 246 39.63 8.11 -8.71
CA ARG A 246 40.41 7.28 -7.78
C ARG A 246 39.64 6.00 -7.41
N PRO A 247 40.34 4.92 -6.99
CA PRO A 247 39.70 3.65 -6.66
C PRO A 247 38.55 3.78 -5.65
N GLY A 248 38.75 4.51 -4.55
CA GLY A 248 37.74 4.65 -3.48
C GLY A 248 36.37 5.15 -3.98
N PRO A 249 36.29 6.35 -4.58
CA PRO A 249 35.04 6.85 -5.18
C PRO A 249 34.48 5.92 -6.27
N ARG A 250 35.34 5.25 -7.06
CA ARG A 250 34.89 4.29 -8.07
C ARG A 250 34.12 3.12 -7.46
N PHE A 251 34.65 2.53 -6.39
CA PHE A 251 33.96 1.45 -5.68
C PHE A 251 32.70 1.93 -4.96
N ALA A 252 32.71 3.15 -4.43
CA ALA A 252 31.53 3.77 -3.82
C ALA A 252 30.40 3.97 -4.85
N ASP A 253 30.72 4.44 -6.05
CA ASP A 253 29.74 4.58 -7.14
C ASP A 253 29.19 3.22 -7.58
N ALA A 254 30.06 2.21 -7.72
CA ALA A 254 29.63 0.85 -8.06
C ALA A 254 28.68 0.26 -7.00
N ASP A 255 28.98 0.49 -5.71
CA ASP A 255 28.09 0.11 -4.62
C ASP A 255 26.77 0.92 -4.66
N LEU A 256 26.83 2.22 -4.97
CA LEU A 256 25.65 3.09 -5.05
C LEU A 256 24.67 2.68 -6.17
N ILE A 257 25.21 2.41 -7.37
CA ILE A 257 24.44 1.99 -8.55
C ILE A 257 23.77 0.63 -8.32
N GLY A 258 24.43 -0.26 -7.55
CA GLY A 258 23.80 -1.48 -7.06
C GLY A 258 23.80 -2.67 -8.02
N ILE A 259 24.69 -2.66 -9.02
CA ILE A 259 24.80 -3.76 -10.00
C ILE A 259 25.16 -5.07 -9.24
N PRO A 260 24.44 -6.19 -9.48
CA PRO A 260 24.52 -7.38 -8.63
C PRO A 260 25.92 -7.98 -8.50
N ILE A 261 26.73 -7.96 -9.56
CA ILE A 261 28.08 -8.52 -9.55
C ILE A 261 29.09 -7.45 -9.95
N ARG A 262 30.18 -7.35 -9.19
CA ARG A 262 31.35 -6.55 -9.53
C ARG A 262 32.56 -7.43 -9.81
N VAL A 263 33.23 -7.17 -10.93
CA VAL A 263 34.52 -7.76 -11.29
C VAL A 263 35.60 -6.69 -11.19
N THR A 264 36.50 -6.83 -10.24
CA THR A 264 37.58 -5.87 -10.00
C THR A 264 38.85 -6.31 -10.71
N VAL A 265 39.39 -5.42 -11.56
CA VAL A 265 40.60 -5.68 -12.35
C VAL A 265 41.71 -4.76 -11.86
N GLY A 266 42.81 -5.33 -11.35
CA GLY A 266 43.94 -4.57 -10.84
C GLY A 266 45.26 -5.25 -11.12
N GLU A 267 46.34 -4.47 -11.21
CA GLU A 267 47.68 -4.96 -11.59
C GLU A 267 48.16 -6.13 -10.72
N ARG A 268 47.86 -6.11 -9.42
CA ARG A 268 48.26 -7.19 -8.49
C ARG A 268 47.60 -8.51 -8.87
N GLY A 269 46.29 -8.52 -9.12
CA GLY A 269 45.58 -9.74 -9.52
C GLY A 269 46.04 -10.24 -10.89
N LEU A 270 46.31 -9.33 -11.83
CA LEU A 270 46.78 -9.70 -13.16
C LEU A 270 48.15 -10.40 -13.14
N LYS A 271 49.06 -10.01 -12.25
CA LYS A 271 50.34 -10.72 -12.05
C LYS A 271 50.15 -12.19 -11.65
N ASP A 272 49.07 -12.47 -10.93
CA ASP A 272 48.71 -13.83 -10.49
C ASP A 272 47.70 -14.51 -11.46
N GLY A 273 47.34 -13.85 -12.56
CA GLY A 273 46.39 -14.34 -13.57
C GLY A 273 44.92 -14.37 -13.11
N VAL A 274 44.56 -13.57 -12.10
CA VAL A 274 43.22 -13.55 -11.48
C VAL A 274 42.58 -12.17 -11.49
N VAL A 275 41.25 -12.15 -11.36
CA VAL A 275 40.43 -10.98 -11.04
C VAL A 275 39.60 -11.26 -9.78
N GLU A 276 39.14 -10.21 -9.11
CA GLU A 276 38.30 -10.35 -7.93
C GLU A 276 36.82 -10.20 -8.30
N VAL A 277 36.01 -11.23 -8.05
CA VAL A 277 34.56 -11.22 -8.31
C VAL A 277 33.81 -11.14 -7.00
N LYS A 278 32.87 -10.21 -6.88
CA LYS A 278 32.14 -9.96 -5.63
C LYS A 278 30.67 -9.64 -5.91
N GLY A 279 29.75 -10.29 -5.22
CA GLY A 279 28.34 -9.91 -5.19
C GLY A 279 28.12 -8.61 -4.41
N ARG A 280 27.15 -7.79 -4.83
CA ARG A 280 26.85 -6.48 -4.23
C ARG A 280 26.62 -6.53 -2.72
N THR A 281 26.08 -7.63 -2.22
CA THR A 281 25.80 -7.87 -0.79
C THR A 281 26.82 -8.75 -0.08
N GLU A 282 27.79 -9.33 -0.81
CA GLU A 282 28.81 -10.19 -0.22
C GLU A 282 29.81 -9.36 0.60
N SER A 283 30.37 -9.94 1.67
CA SER A 283 31.46 -9.33 2.44
C SER A 283 32.79 -9.42 1.69
N ASP A 284 33.08 -10.61 1.17
CA ASP A 284 34.38 -10.98 0.63
C ASP A 284 34.33 -11.11 -0.90
N ALA A 285 35.46 -10.90 -1.54
CA ALA A 285 35.63 -11.14 -2.97
C ALA A 285 36.25 -12.53 -3.22
N HIS A 286 35.89 -13.14 -4.34
CA HIS A 286 36.46 -14.39 -4.82
C HIS A 286 37.54 -14.09 -5.86
N ALA A 287 38.76 -14.59 -5.64
CA ALA A 287 39.79 -14.59 -6.67
C ALA A 287 39.45 -15.65 -7.72
N VAL A 288 39.18 -15.21 -8.96
CA VAL A 288 38.80 -16.07 -10.08
C VAL A 288 39.84 -15.92 -11.18
N LYS A 289 40.32 -17.02 -11.75
CA LYS A 289 41.25 -16.99 -12.88
C LYS A 289 40.59 -16.30 -14.06
N LEU A 290 41.35 -15.49 -14.78
CA LEU A 290 40.81 -14.68 -15.88
C LEU A 290 40.11 -15.54 -16.96
N CYS A 291 40.62 -16.75 -17.23
CA CYS A 291 40.03 -17.70 -18.18
C CYS A 291 38.67 -18.28 -17.72
N ASP A 292 38.40 -18.30 -16.42
CA ASP A 292 37.25 -18.98 -15.82
C ASP A 292 36.12 -18.00 -15.48
N VAL A 293 36.34 -16.69 -15.62
CA VAL A 293 35.38 -15.64 -15.18
C VAL A 293 34.02 -15.78 -15.84
N ILE A 294 33.98 -16.03 -17.14
CA ILE A 294 32.72 -16.14 -17.90
C ILE A 294 31.92 -17.33 -17.39
N GLU A 295 32.56 -18.50 -17.25
CA GLU A 295 31.91 -19.71 -16.74
C GLU A 295 31.44 -19.53 -15.30
N PHE A 296 32.26 -18.89 -14.45
CA PHE A 296 31.92 -18.58 -13.07
C PHE A 296 30.66 -17.71 -12.98
N LEU A 297 30.54 -16.67 -13.82
CA LEU A 297 29.38 -15.79 -13.82
C LEU A 297 28.14 -16.46 -14.41
N LEU A 298 28.28 -17.27 -15.47
CA LEU A 298 27.17 -18.05 -16.02
C LEU A 298 26.62 -19.08 -15.01
N ALA A 299 27.48 -19.61 -14.14
CA ALA A 299 27.05 -20.49 -13.05
C ALA A 299 26.28 -19.74 -11.94
N LYS A 300 26.61 -18.47 -11.68
CA LYS A 300 25.91 -17.60 -10.72
C LYS A 300 24.62 -16.97 -11.27
N ASN A 301 24.48 -16.83 -12.59
CA ASN A 301 23.29 -16.27 -13.25
C ASN A 301 22.19 -17.31 -13.52
N LYS A 302 22.37 -18.58 -13.10
CA LYS A 302 21.32 -19.61 -13.07
C LYS A 302 20.67 -19.67 -11.71
#